data_AF-A0A5S3SCX6-F1
#
_entry.id   AF-A0A5S3SCX6-F1
#
_cell.length_a   1.000
_cell.length_b   1.000
_cell.length_c   1.000
_cell.angle_alpha   90.00
_cell.angle_beta   90.00
_cell.angle_gamma   90.00
#
_symmetry.space_group_name_H-M   'P 1'
#
loop_
_entity.id
_entity.type
_entity.pdbx_description
1 polymer ?
#
loop_
_entity_poly.entity_id
_entity_poly.type
_entity_poly.pdbx_seq_one_letter_code
_entity_poly.pdbx_strand_id
1 'polypeptide(L)'
;CLRWASRAQMILDSARVQAVKLGNEAVSSGAPRCKACRELGISVRTYQRWTVDGNIKTDGRPISQRPEPKNKLSKEERANILAIVNSDDFKSLPPSQIVPTLADEGIYLASESTYYRVLHEEKQQNARGRSQIKERKVTTTQ
;
A
#
# COMPACT_ATOMS: atom_id res chain seq x y z
N CYS A 1 -15.09 -13.44 -27.09
CA CYS A 1 -14.12 -13.58 -25.99
C CYS A 1 -13.07 -12.48 -26.06
N LEU A 2 -13.23 -11.38 -25.31
CA LEU A 2 -12.27 -10.27 -25.31
C LEU A 2 -11.61 -10.14 -23.93
N ARG A 3 -10.33 -10.51 -23.93
CA ARG A 3 -9.21 -10.18 -23.05
C ARG A 3 -9.55 -9.29 -21.84
N TRP A 4 -9.28 -9.85 -20.66
CA TRP A 4 -9.21 -9.17 -19.37
C TRP A 4 -7.98 -8.22 -19.29
N ALA A 5 -7.84 -7.29 -20.22
CA ALA A 5 -6.75 -6.31 -20.15
C ALA A 5 -7.07 -5.26 -19.08
N SER A 6 -6.22 -5.21 -18.06
CA SER A 6 -5.95 -4.03 -17.22
C SER A 6 -7.12 -3.44 -16.42
N ARG A 7 -7.90 -4.27 -15.72
CA ARG A 7 -8.94 -3.77 -14.78
C ARG A 7 -8.39 -2.99 -13.56
N ALA A 8 -7.07 -2.99 -13.35
CA ALA A 8 -6.45 -2.53 -12.11
C ALA A 8 -5.54 -1.28 -12.24
N GLN A 9 -5.17 -0.86 -13.45
CA GLN A 9 -4.31 0.33 -13.60
C GLN A 9 -5.08 1.61 -13.26
N MET A 10 -4.44 2.48 -12.49
CA MET A 10 -5.00 3.75 -12.07
C MET A 10 -5.01 4.71 -13.25
N ILE A 11 -6.19 5.19 -13.63
CA ILE A 11 -6.35 6.24 -14.63
C ILE A 11 -6.61 7.53 -13.87
N LEU A 12 -5.68 8.48 -14.01
CA LEU A 12 -5.79 9.84 -13.48
C LEU A 12 -7.13 10.47 -13.89
N ASP A 13 -7.72 11.27 -13.00
CA ASP A 13 -9.02 11.89 -13.27
C ASP A 13 -8.97 12.85 -14.46
N SER A 14 -7.84 13.53 -14.69
CA SER A 14 -7.63 14.35 -15.88
C SER A 14 -7.69 13.53 -17.17
N ALA A 15 -7.01 12.39 -17.21
CA ALA A 15 -7.03 11.47 -18.36
C ALA A 15 -8.43 10.88 -18.59
N ARG A 16 -9.17 10.60 -17.51
CA ARG A 16 -10.56 10.14 -17.57
C ARG A 16 -11.48 11.17 -18.21
N VAL A 17 -11.37 12.43 -17.78
CA VAL A 17 -12.18 13.53 -18.33
C VAL A 17 -11.90 13.72 -19.82
N GLN A 18 -10.62 13.72 -20.22
CA GLN A 18 -10.23 13.83 -21.63
C GLN A 18 -10.74 12.65 -22.46
N ALA A 19 -10.62 11.42 -21.97
CA ALA A 19 -11.11 10.23 -22.66
C ALA A 19 -12.64 10.25 -22.86
N VAL A 20 -13.40 10.72 -21.88
CA VAL A 20 -14.86 10.89 -22.03
C VAL A 20 -15.18 11.98 -23.05
N LYS A 21 -14.47 13.11 -23.02
CA LYS A 21 -14.66 14.22 -23.97
C LYS A 21 -14.43 13.75 -25.41
N LEU A 22 -13.28 13.14 -25.70
CA LEU A 22 -12.93 12.62 -27.03
C LEU A 22 -13.88 11.51 -27.47
N GLY A 23 -14.28 10.63 -26.55
CA GLY A 23 -15.26 9.57 -26.84
C GLY A 23 -16.63 10.14 -27.22
N ASN A 24 -17.12 11.16 -26.51
CA ASN A 24 -18.37 11.84 -26.83
C ASN A 24 -18.30 12.54 -28.19
N GLU A 25 -17.21 13.24 -28.48
CA GLU A 25 -16.99 13.94 -29.75
C GLU A 25 -17.00 12.99 -30.95
N ALA A 26 -16.32 11.84 -30.83
CA ALA A 26 -16.31 10.81 -31.86
C ALA A 26 -17.71 10.22 -32.07
N VAL A 27 -18.47 9.98 -30.99
CA VAL A 27 -19.84 9.44 -31.07
C VAL A 27 -20.80 10.46 -31.69
N SER A 28 -20.69 11.75 -31.33
CA SER A 28 -21.47 12.84 -31.95
C SER A 28 -21.14 13.00 -33.43
N SER A 29 -19.90 12.74 -33.83
CA SER A 29 -19.47 12.69 -35.23
C SER A 29 -19.91 11.42 -35.99
N GLY A 30 -20.72 10.56 -35.37
CA GLY A 30 -21.31 9.37 -35.99
C GLY A 30 -20.53 8.07 -35.79
N ALA A 31 -19.43 8.06 -35.02
CA ALA A 31 -18.70 6.83 -34.75
C ALA A 31 -19.45 5.95 -33.73
N PRO A 32 -19.51 4.61 -33.92
CA PRO A 32 -20.08 3.75 -32.90
C PRO A 32 -19.18 3.74 -31.66
N ARG A 33 -19.79 3.88 -30.48
CA ARG A 33 -19.12 3.94 -29.17
C ARG A 33 -18.07 2.83 -28.97
N CYS A 34 -18.34 1.63 -29.49
CA CYS A 34 -17.38 0.52 -29.43
C CYS A 34 -16.07 0.81 -30.17
N LYS A 35 -16.11 1.45 -31.35
CA LYS A 35 -14.92 1.83 -32.11
C LYS A 35 -14.17 2.96 -31.42
N ALA A 36 -14.88 4.00 -30.95
CA ALA A 36 -14.27 5.10 -30.21
C ALA A 36 -13.55 4.62 -28.93
N CYS A 37 -14.18 3.75 -28.14
CA CYS A 37 -13.52 3.18 -26.95
C CYS A 37 -12.32 2.29 -27.30
N ARG A 38 -12.38 1.55 -28.43
CA ARG A 38 -11.27 0.71 -28.90
C ARG A 38 -10.02 1.54 -29.23
N GLU A 39 -10.18 2.66 -29.92
CA GLU A 39 -9.07 3.57 -30.23
C GLU A 39 -8.47 4.20 -28.97
N LEU A 40 -9.31 4.54 -27.99
CA LEU A 40 -8.86 5.05 -26.69
C LEU A 40 -8.18 4.00 -25.80
N GLY A 41 -8.18 2.71 -26.20
CA GLY A 41 -7.64 1.62 -25.39
C GLY A 41 -8.48 1.29 -24.16
N ILE A 42 -9.74 1.72 -24.12
CA ILE A 42 -10.64 1.58 -22.96
C ILE A 42 -11.79 0.63 -23.31
N SER A 43 -12.21 -0.19 -22.35
CA SER A 43 -13.39 -1.03 -22.56
C SER A 43 -14.68 -0.20 -22.57
N VAL A 44 -15.66 -0.57 -23.40
CA VAL A 44 -16.98 0.09 -23.44
C VAL A 44 -17.64 0.11 -22.06
N ARG A 45 -17.46 -0.95 -21.25
CA ARG A 45 -17.95 -1.01 -19.87
C ARG A 45 -17.28 0.02 -18.95
N THR A 46 -15.98 0.27 -19.11
CA THR A 46 -15.25 1.27 -18.32
C THR A 46 -15.75 2.67 -18.66
N TYR A 47 -15.91 2.96 -19.94
CA TYR A 47 -16.47 4.23 -20.43
C TYR A 47 -17.91 4.43 -19.91
N GLN A 48 -18.79 3.43 -20.06
CA GLN A 48 -20.15 3.49 -19.52
C GLN A 48 -20.15 3.72 -18.01
N ARG A 49 -19.29 3.00 -17.26
CA ARG A 49 -19.16 3.16 -15.79
C ARG A 49 -18.75 4.57 -15.37
N TRP A 50 -18.00 5.29 -16.20
CA TRP A 50 -17.64 6.68 -15.93
C TRP A 50 -18.78 7.67 -16.19
N THR A 51 -19.75 7.32 -17.04
CA THR A 51 -20.81 8.21 -17.53
C THR A 51 -22.21 7.85 -17.04
N VAL A 52 -22.38 6.86 -16.13
CA VAL A 52 -23.71 6.33 -15.71
C VAL A 52 -24.60 7.43 -15.14
N ASP A 53 -24.06 8.34 -14.36
CA ASP A 53 -24.83 9.34 -13.60
C ASP A 53 -24.91 10.69 -14.32
N GLY A 54 -24.67 10.73 -15.65
CA GLY A 54 -24.58 11.97 -16.44
C GLY A 54 -23.34 12.83 -16.16
N ASN A 55 -22.68 12.62 -15.02
CA ASN A 55 -21.41 13.22 -14.63
C ASN A 55 -20.25 12.21 -14.74
N ILE A 56 -19.05 12.72 -14.99
CA ILE A 56 -17.82 11.91 -15.05
C ILE A 56 -17.44 11.52 -13.62
N LYS A 57 -17.61 10.24 -13.29
CA LYS A 57 -17.27 9.73 -11.95
C LYS A 57 -15.77 9.79 -11.71
N THR A 58 -15.35 10.62 -10.76
CA THR A 58 -13.97 10.71 -10.21
C THR A 58 -13.55 9.41 -9.55
N ASP A 59 -12.25 9.11 -9.50
CA ASP A 59 -11.77 7.93 -8.77
C ASP A 59 -12.05 8.09 -7.27
N GLY A 60 -12.81 7.15 -6.71
CA GLY A 60 -13.11 7.13 -5.28
C GLY A 60 -11.98 6.55 -4.43
N ARG A 61 -10.98 5.89 -5.03
CA ARG A 61 -9.86 5.28 -4.28
C ARG A 61 -9.05 6.28 -3.42
N PRO A 62 -8.71 7.50 -3.88
CA PRO A 62 -8.00 8.48 -3.04
C PRO A 62 -8.90 9.12 -1.98
N ILE A 63 -10.19 9.31 -2.28
CA ILE A 63 -11.14 10.02 -1.40
C ILE A 63 -11.80 9.07 -0.39
N SER A 64 -11.67 7.76 -0.59
CA SER A 64 -12.24 6.74 0.29
C SER A 64 -11.72 6.90 1.71
N GLN A 65 -12.61 7.24 2.63
CA GLN A 65 -12.33 7.24 4.06
C GLN A 65 -12.01 5.81 4.49
N ARG A 66 -10.79 5.58 4.97
CA ARG A 66 -10.37 4.30 5.56
C ARG A 66 -10.31 4.52 7.07
N PRO A 67 -11.32 4.09 7.84
CA PRO A 67 -11.30 4.26 9.29
C PRO A 67 -10.09 3.52 9.86
N GLU A 68 -9.57 4.01 10.99
CA GLU A 68 -8.48 3.33 11.66
C GLU A 68 -8.92 1.92 12.08
N PRO A 69 -8.09 0.89 11.85
CA PRO A 69 -8.45 -0.46 12.24
C PRO A 69 -8.56 -0.55 13.76
N LYS A 70 -9.57 -1.26 14.26
CA LYS A 70 -9.80 -1.44 15.71
C LYS A 70 -8.59 -2.02 16.45
N ASN A 71 -7.77 -2.80 15.76
CA ASN A 71 -6.58 -3.46 16.31
C ASN A 71 -5.31 -2.60 16.17
N LYS A 72 -5.46 -1.29 15.93
CA LYS A 72 -4.32 -0.37 15.87
C LYS A 72 -3.79 -0.19 17.29
N LEU A 73 -2.52 -0.55 17.48
CA LEU A 73 -1.82 -0.34 18.74
C LEU A 73 -1.86 1.14 19.13
N SER A 74 -2.27 1.41 20.35
CA SER A 74 -2.26 2.75 20.94
C SER A 74 -0.81 3.25 21.09
N LYS A 75 -0.65 4.57 21.28
CA LYS A 75 0.69 5.16 21.51
C LYS A 75 1.30 4.65 22.82
N GLU A 76 0.47 4.40 23.83
CA GLU A 76 0.87 3.90 25.14
C GLU A 76 1.35 2.45 25.04
N GLU A 77 0.61 1.59 24.34
CA GLU A 77 1.02 0.20 24.11
C GLU A 77 2.35 0.12 23.34
N ARG A 78 2.55 1.00 22.35
CA ARG A 78 3.81 1.12 21.62
C ARG A 78 4.96 1.53 22.54
N ALA A 79 4.74 2.52 23.41
CA ALA A 79 5.74 2.97 24.37
C ALA A 79 6.12 1.86 25.37
N ASN A 80 5.14 1.09 25.85
CA ASN A 80 5.39 -0.05 26.74
C ASN A 80 6.24 -1.13 26.05
N ILE A 81 5.94 -1.44 24.78
CA ILE A 81 6.76 -2.37 24.00
C ILE A 81 8.22 -1.87 23.90
N LEU A 82 8.42 -0.58 23.60
CA LEU A 82 9.76 -0.01 23.50
C LEU A 82 10.49 0.02 24.85
N ALA A 83 9.78 0.29 25.94
CA ALA A 83 10.35 0.26 27.27
C ALA A 83 10.87 -1.14 27.63
N ILE A 84 10.10 -2.19 27.29
CA ILE A 84 10.50 -3.57 27.54
C ILE A 84 11.67 -3.98 26.65
N VAL A 85 11.61 -3.69 25.34
CA VAL A 85 12.73 -4.07 24.45
C VAL A 85 14.02 -3.33 24.81
N ASN A 86 13.94 -2.12 25.36
CA ASN A 86 15.13 -1.37 25.79
C ASN A 86 15.53 -1.62 27.25
N SER A 87 14.83 -2.48 27.99
CA SER A 87 15.23 -2.84 29.36
C SER A 87 16.52 -3.66 29.34
N ASP A 88 17.31 -3.59 30.41
CA ASP A 88 18.59 -4.30 30.49
C ASP A 88 18.45 -5.82 30.31
N ASP A 89 17.33 -6.39 30.74
CA ASP A 89 17.03 -7.82 30.63
C ASP A 89 16.79 -8.27 29.19
N PHE A 90 16.14 -7.44 28.36
CA PHE A 90 15.67 -7.82 27.03
C PHE A 90 16.39 -7.12 25.87
N LYS A 91 17.22 -6.10 26.14
CA LYS A 91 17.94 -5.31 25.11
C LYS A 91 18.81 -6.13 24.16
N SER A 92 19.31 -7.28 24.59
CA SER A 92 20.14 -8.16 23.77
C SER A 92 19.35 -9.29 23.10
N LEU A 93 18.06 -9.43 23.41
CA LEU A 93 17.22 -10.54 22.97
C LEU A 93 16.30 -10.13 21.81
N PRO A 94 16.07 -11.00 20.82
CA PRO A 94 15.09 -10.75 19.76
C PRO A 94 13.65 -10.91 20.26
N PRO A 95 12.66 -10.27 19.60
CA PRO A 95 11.23 -10.44 19.91
C PRO A 95 10.75 -11.90 19.97
N SER A 96 11.36 -12.80 19.20
CA SER A 96 11.07 -14.23 19.22
C SER A 96 11.36 -14.91 20.57
N GLN A 97 12.22 -14.32 21.39
CA GLN A 97 12.53 -14.78 22.75
C GLN A 97 11.78 -13.98 23.81
N ILE A 98 11.63 -12.66 23.60
CA ILE A 98 10.93 -11.76 24.53
C ILE A 98 9.45 -12.11 24.67
N VAL A 99 8.76 -12.39 23.55
CA VAL A 99 7.30 -12.62 23.59
C VAL A 99 6.95 -13.90 24.36
N PRO A 100 7.62 -15.05 24.16
CA PRO A 100 7.40 -16.23 25.00
C PRO A 100 7.72 -15.99 26.48
N THR A 101 8.83 -15.34 26.82
CA THR A 101 9.19 -15.10 28.23
C THR A 101 8.16 -14.24 28.95
N LEU A 102 7.65 -13.19 28.30
CA LEU A 102 6.59 -12.35 28.88
C LEU A 102 5.27 -13.12 29.00
N ALA A 103 4.96 -14.01 28.06
CA ALA A 103 3.77 -14.85 28.12
C ALA A 103 3.84 -15.85 29.28
N ASP A 104 5.02 -16.41 29.56
CA ASP A 104 5.25 -17.29 30.72
C ASP A 104 5.08 -16.54 32.05
N GLU A 105 5.43 -15.25 32.08
CA GLU A 105 5.18 -14.33 33.20
C GLU A 105 3.72 -13.84 33.28
N GLY A 106 2.87 -14.22 32.33
CA GLY A 106 1.46 -13.84 32.25
C GLY A 106 1.19 -12.44 31.67
N ILE A 107 2.20 -11.79 31.10
CA ILE A 107 2.12 -10.43 30.54
C ILE A 107 2.07 -10.52 29.01
N TYR A 108 0.89 -10.31 28.42
CA TYR A 108 0.74 -10.27 26.96
C TYR A 108 0.39 -8.87 26.46
N LEU A 109 1.33 -8.25 25.72
CA LEU A 109 1.13 -6.94 25.10
C LEU A 109 0.70 -7.06 23.64
N ALA A 110 1.43 -7.84 22.84
CA ALA A 110 1.17 -8.01 21.43
C ALA A 110 1.86 -9.25 20.84
N SER A 111 1.47 -9.61 19.62
CA SER A 111 2.12 -10.68 18.86
C SER A 111 3.57 -10.34 18.48
N GLU A 112 4.40 -11.35 18.26
CA GLU A 112 5.78 -11.21 17.75
C GLU A 112 5.85 -10.33 16.49
N SER A 113 4.91 -10.51 15.55
CA SER A 113 4.83 -9.71 14.33
C SER A 113 4.63 -8.21 14.61
N THR A 114 3.90 -7.89 15.68
CA THR A 114 3.67 -6.51 16.12
C THR A 114 4.95 -5.91 16.69
N TYR A 115 5.70 -6.66 17.50
CA TYR A 115 7.01 -6.22 18.02
C TYR A 115 7.97 -5.88 16.88
N TYR A 116 8.08 -6.76 15.89
CA TYR A 116 8.91 -6.49 14.71
C TYR A 116 8.44 -5.24 13.95
N ARG A 117 7.12 -5.05 13.80
CA ARG A 117 6.59 -3.87 13.12
C ARG A 117 6.91 -2.57 13.87
N VAL A 118 6.80 -2.56 15.20
CA VAL A 118 7.16 -1.41 16.05
C VAL A 118 8.66 -1.13 16.00
N LEU A 119 9.51 -2.15 16.13
CA LEU A 119 10.97 -1.99 16.05
C LEU A 119 11.45 -1.53 14.67
N HIS A 120 10.77 -1.95 13.61
CA HIS A 120 11.04 -1.47 12.25
C HIS A 120 10.67 0.01 12.07
N GLU A 121 9.53 0.44 12.61
CA GLU A 121 9.12 1.86 12.61
C GLU A 121 10.12 2.74 13.36
N GLU A 122 10.66 2.27 14.49
CA GLU A 122 11.67 2.97 15.30
C GLU A 122 13.12 2.76 14.80
N LYS A 123 13.32 2.05 13.68
CA LYS A 123 14.65 1.72 13.11
C LYS A 123 15.61 1.02 14.08
N GLN A 124 15.10 0.31 15.08
CA GLN A 124 15.88 -0.45 16.06
C GLN A 124 16.18 -1.90 15.59
N GLN A 125 15.74 -2.25 14.39
CA GLN A 125 16.02 -3.55 13.79
C GLN A 125 17.41 -3.57 13.15
N ASN A 126 18.41 -3.99 13.92
CA ASN A 126 19.74 -4.26 13.38
C ASN A 126 19.71 -5.49 12.46
N ALA A 127 20.45 -5.44 11.36
CA ALA A 127 20.59 -6.58 10.46
C ALA A 127 21.18 -7.78 11.22
N ARG A 128 20.69 -9.00 10.92
CA ARG A 128 21.19 -10.22 11.55
C ARG A 128 22.67 -10.45 11.16
N GLY A 129 23.55 -10.48 12.16
CA GLY A 129 24.97 -10.88 12.04
C GLY A 129 25.98 -9.74 12.08
N ARG A 130 27.28 -10.09 12.22
CA ARG A 130 28.47 -9.21 12.05
C ARG A 130 28.66 -8.74 10.59
N SER A 131 27.57 -8.63 9.84
CA SER A 131 27.58 -8.23 8.45
C SER A 131 27.72 -6.71 8.41
N GLN A 132 28.96 -6.22 8.36
CA GLN A 132 29.20 -4.84 8.02
C GLN A 132 28.40 -4.49 6.76
N ILE A 133 27.76 -3.33 6.77
CA ILE A 133 27.15 -2.74 5.57
C ILE A 133 28.22 -2.81 4.48
N LYS A 134 27.99 -3.61 3.43
CA LYS A 134 28.95 -3.71 2.32
C LYS A 134 29.05 -2.33 1.68
N GLU A 135 30.10 -1.60 2.00
CA GLU A 135 30.45 -0.39 1.27
C GLU A 135 30.66 -0.78 -0.19
N ARG A 136 29.96 -0.09 -1.09
CA ARG A 136 30.10 -0.32 -2.53
C ARG A 136 31.52 0.09 -2.92
N LYS A 137 32.38 -0.88 -3.21
CA LYS A 137 33.70 -0.59 -3.79
C LYS A 137 33.50 0.13 -5.12
N VAL A 138 34.05 1.34 -5.23
CA VAL A 138 34.08 2.08 -6.50
C VAL A 138 34.98 1.28 -7.45
N THR A 139 34.44 0.85 -8.58
CA THR A 139 35.21 0.14 -9.60
C THR A 139 36.19 1.14 -10.25
N THR A 140 37.49 0.96 -10.01
CA THR A 140 38.53 1.69 -10.76
C THR A 140 38.62 1.07 -12.15
N THR A 141 38.16 1.79 -13.16
CA THR A 141 38.36 1.43 -14.57
C THR A 141 39.78 1.82 -14.98
N GLN A 142 40.56 0.86 -15.51
CA GLN A 142 41.83 1.11 -16.21
C GLN A 142 41.59 1.50 -17.66
#